data_AF-A0A660U5I0-F1
#
_entry.id   AF-A0A660U5I0-F1
#
_cell.length_a   1.000
_cell.length_b   1.000
_cell.length_c   1.000
_cell.angle_alpha   90.00
_cell.angle_beta   90.00
_cell.angle_gamma   90.00
#
_symmetry.space_group_name_H-M   'P 1'
#
loop_
_entity.id
_entity.type
_entity.pdbx_description
1 polymer ?
#
loop_
_entity_poly.entity_id
_entity_poly.type
_entity_poly.pdbx_seq_one_letter_code
_entity_poly.pdbx_strand_id
1 'polypeptide(L)' 'MGRGGRVYIETYGCQMNLNDTEIMKGILARGGYEIVSSPEEADVILV' A
#
# COMPACT_ATOMS: atom_id res chain seq x y z
N MET A 1 -3.76 -18.49 9.72
CA MET A 1 -4.43 -17.17 9.73
C MET A 1 -3.39 -16.14 9.31
N GLY A 2 -3.20 -15.96 8.00
CA GLY A 2 -2.22 -14.99 7.50
C GLY A 2 -2.69 -13.59 7.89
N ARG A 3 -1.93 -12.90 8.73
CA ARG A 3 -2.23 -11.52 9.12
C ARG A 3 -1.92 -10.65 7.91
N GLY A 4 -2.96 -10.22 7.20
CA GLY A 4 -2.85 -9.11 6.29
C GLY A 4 -2.37 -7.90 7.08
N GLY A 5 -1.15 -7.44 6.84
CA GLY A 5 -0.65 -6.22 7.45
C GLY A 5 -1.32 -4.99 6.84
N ARG A 6 -1.45 -3.92 7.61
CA ARG A 6 -1.84 -2.62 7.07
C ARG A 6 -0.64 -1.97 6.40
N VAL A 7 -0.80 -1.53 5.15
CA VAL A 7 0.29 -1.00 4.34
C VAL A 7 -0.05 0.43 3.92
N TYR A 8 0.86 1.35 4.21
CA TYR A 8 0.80 2.71 3.69
C TYR A 8 1.79 2.87 2.55
N ILE A 9 1.35 3.49 1.46
CA ILE A 9 2.17 3.76 0.28
C ILE A 9 2.34 5.27 0.16
N GLU A 10 3.55 5.76 0.38
CA GLU A 10 3.95 7.15 0.25
C GLU A 10 4.78 7.32 -1.01
N THR A 11 4.16 7.73 -2.12
CA THR A 11 4.92 7.99 -3.35
C THR A 11 5.55 9.38 -3.33
N TYR A 12 6.88 9.46 -3.27
CA TYR A 12 7.64 10.70 -3.46
C TYR A 12 7.57 11.18 -4.92
N GLY A 13 6.47 11.86 -5.25
CA GLY A 13 6.39 12.88 -6.31
C GLY A 13 6.70 12.46 -7.76
N CYS A 14 5.74 11.83 -8.44
CA CYS A 14 5.23 12.26 -9.76
C CYS A 14 4.01 11.40 -10.15
N GLN A 15 3.01 12.02 -10.79
CA GLN A 15 1.74 11.38 -11.21
C GLN A 15 1.90 10.18 -12.16
N MET A 16 3.13 9.92 -12.62
CA MET A 16 3.52 8.76 -13.42
C MET A 16 3.45 7.43 -12.66
N ASN A 17 3.64 7.44 -11.33
CA ASN A 17 3.60 6.23 -10.50
C ASN A 17 2.19 5.86 -10.01
N LEU A 18 1.15 6.63 -10.35
CA LEU A 18 -0.22 6.32 -9.93
C LEU A 18 -0.68 4.96 -10.49
N ASN A 19 -0.26 4.64 -11.73
CA ASN A 19 -0.55 3.36 -12.38
C ASN A 19 0.15 2.18 -11.67
N ASP A 20 1.43 2.33 -11.32
CA ASP A 20 2.19 1.34 -10.53
C ASP A 20 1.64 1.18 -9.11
N THR A 21 1.19 2.28 -8.49
CA THR A 21 0.54 2.26 -7.17
C THR A 21 -0.80 1.52 -7.21
N GLU A 22 -1.62 1.69 -8.25
CA GLU A 22 -2.87 0.92 -8.39
C GLU A 22 -2.62 -0.58 -8.62
N ILE A 23 -1.59 -0.93 -9.39
CA ILE A 23 -1.16 -2.33 -9.55
C ILE A 23 -0.67 -2.91 -8.21
N MET A 24 0.17 -2.16 -7.48
CA MET A 24 0.66 -2.54 -6.15
C MET A 24 -0.48 -2.73 -5.15
N LYS A 25 -1.44 -1.79 -5.09
CA LYS A 25 -2.64 -1.92 -4.26
C LYS A 25 -3.45 -3.16 -4.62
N GLY A 26 -3.61 -3.46 -5.92
CA GLY A 26 -4.28 -4.66 -6.39
C GLY A 26 -3.57 -5.96 -5.98
N ILE A 27 -2.24 -6.00 -6.05
CA ILE A 27 -1.43 -7.16 -5.62
C ILE A 27 -1.50 -7.33 -4.10
N LEU A 28 -1.35 -6.24 -3.35
CA LEU A 28 -1.41 -6.22 -1.88
C LEU A 28 -2.80 -6.64 -1.39
N ALA A 29 -3.87 -6.09 -1.98
CA ALA A 29 -5.25 -6.48 -1.69
C ALA A 29 -5.50 -7.97 -1.99
N ARG A 30 -4.96 -8.50 -3.09
CA ARG A 30 -5.03 -9.94 -3.40
C ARG A 30 -4.19 -10.80 -2.46
N GLY A 31 -3.13 -10.24 -1.88
CA GLY A 31 -2.34 -10.84 -0.82
C GLY A 31 -2.97 -10.77 0.57
N GLY A 32 -4.13 -10.11 0.69
CA GLY A 32 -4.85 -9.93 1.96
C GLY A 32 -4.38 -8.74 2.79
N TYR A 33 -3.52 -7.88 2.25
CA TYR A 33 -3.06 -6.66 2.92
C TYR A 33 -4.09 -5.55 2.76
N GLU A 34 -4.21 -4.73 3.80
CA GLU A 34 -5.12 -3.60 3.83
C GLU A 34 -4.35 -2.30 3.56
N ILE A 35 -4.74 -1.56 2.53
CA ILE A 35 -4.09 -0.29 2.21
C ILE A 35 -4.70 0.79 3.10
N VAL A 36 -3.88 1.41 3.96
CA VAL A 36 -4.31 2.51 4.81
C VAL A 36 -3.91 3.84 4.19
N SER A 37 -4.63 4.90 4.55
CA SER A 37 -4.39 6.27 4.08
C SER A 37 -3.43 7.05 4.97
N SER A 38 -3.05 6.47 6.11
CA SER A 38 -2.25 7.12 7.14
C SER A 38 -1.08 6.20 7.51
N PRO A 39 0.16 6.71 7.60
CA PRO A 39 1.30 5.92 8.07
C PRO A 39 1.14 5.47 9.52
N GLU A 40 0.34 6.19 10.31
CA GLU A 40 0.05 5.92 11.73
C GLU A 40 -0.73 4.62 11.95
N GLU A 41 -1.51 4.22 10.95
CA GLU A 41 -2.33 3.01 10.96
C GLU A 41 -1.64 1.83 10.26
N ALA A 42 -0.48 2.09 9.65
CA ALA A 42 0.25 1.12 8.87
C ALA A 42 1.18 0.28 9.73
N ASP A 43 1.18 -1.02 9.49
CA ASP A 43 2.19 -1.93 10.02
C ASP A 43 3.45 -1.92 9.13
N VAL A 44 3.30 -1.53 7.85
CA VAL A 44 4.38 -1.41 6.86
C VAL A 44 4.22 -0.12 6.06
N ILE A 45 5.29 0.66 5.96
CA ILE A 45 5.33 1.87 5.15
C ILE A 45 6.22 1.62 3.93
N LEU A 46 5.68 1.87 2.74
CA LEU A 46 6.38 1.78 1.46
C LEU A 46 6.59 3.22 0.94
N VAL A 47 7.85 3.65 0.89
CA VAL A 47 8.30 4.97 0.37
C VAL A 47 8.95 4.85 -1.00
#